data_AF-A0A7G8BEV2-F1
#
_entry.id   AF-A0A7G8BEV2-F1
#
_cell.length_a   1.000
_cell.length_b   1.000
_cell.length_c   1.000
_cell.angle_alpha   90.00
_cell.angle_beta   90.00
_cell.angle_gamma   90.00
#
_symmetry.space_group_name_H-M   'P 1'
#
loop_
_entity.id
_entity.type
_entity.pdbx_description
1 polymer ?
#
loop_
_entity_poly.entity_id
_entity_poly.type
_entity_poly.pdbx_seq_one_letter_code
_entity_poly.pdbx_strand_id
1 'polypeptide(L)' 'MGLLEDAEKIAGAVVAVEGVKKLDPNASILTEGAAAIAGFEGAGAIAEHFEKKEDEPQQ' A
#
# COMPACT_ATOMS: atom_id res chain seq x y z
N MET A 1 1.53 8.78 11.68
CA MET A 1 0.66 9.54 10.74
C MET A 1 1.32 10.86 10.34
N GLY A 2 2.53 10.76 9.80
CA GLY A 2 3.14 11.87 9.05
C GLY A 2 2.65 11.88 7.61
N LEU A 3 2.81 13.02 6.92
CA LEU A 3 2.48 13.15 5.49
C LEU A 3 3.20 12.11 4.60
N LEU A 4 4.31 11.54 5.08
CA LEU A 4 5.08 10.48 4.43
C LEU A 4 4.35 9.12 4.44
N GLU A 5 3.78 8.69 5.57
CA GLU A 5 3.00 7.44 5.64
C GLU A 5 1.76 7.49 4.74
N ASP A 6 1.07 8.63 4.70
CA ASP A 6 -0.09 8.79 3.81
C ASP A 6 0.33 8.75 2.34
N ALA A 7 1.49 9.35 2.01
CA ALA A 7 2.05 9.27 0.67
C ALA A 7 2.46 7.84 0.28
N GLU A 8 3.05 7.06 1.19
CA GLU A 8 3.42 5.65 0.96
C GLU A 8 2.20 4.76 0.75
N LYS A 9 1.15 4.93 1.56
CA LYS A 9 -0.10 4.16 1.39
C LYS A 9 -0.81 4.49 0.08
N ILE A 10 -0.84 5.77 -0.30
CA ILE A 10 -1.37 6.19 -1.61
C ILE A 10 -0.52 5.61 -2.75
N ALA A 11 0.80 5.65 -2.63
CA ALA A 11 1.69 5.05 -3.62
C ALA A 11 1.48 3.53 -3.74
N GLY A 12 1.31 2.82 -2.62
CA GLY A 12 0.98 1.39 -2.59
C GLY A 12 -0.32 1.07 -3.31
N ALA A 13 -1.37 1.87 -3.09
CA ALA A 13 -2.65 1.72 -3.79
C ALA A 13 -2.51 1.95 -5.30
N VAL A 14 -1.81 3.01 -5.71
CA VAL A 14 -1.63 3.35 -7.13
C VAL A 14 -0.81 2.27 -7.85
N VAL A 15 0.29 1.80 -7.24
CA VAL A 15 1.12 0.73 -7.80
C VAL A 15 0.34 -0.58 -7.90
N ALA A 16 -0.49 -0.92 -6.91
CA ALA A 16 -1.32 -2.12 -6.96
C ALA A 16 -2.38 -2.05 -8.07
N VAL A 17 -3.07 -0.92 -8.21
CA VAL A 17 -4.03 -0.68 -9.32
C VAL A 17 -3.33 -0.79 -10.66
N GLU A 18 -2.20 -0.10 -10.84
CA GLU A 18 -1.47 -0.12 -12.11
C GLU A 18 -0.90 -1.51 -12.41
N GLY A 19 -0.44 -2.25 -11.40
CA GLY A 19 0.01 -3.64 -11.51
C GLY A 19 -1.11 -4.58 -11.95
N VAL A 20 -2.31 -4.45 -11.36
CA VAL A 20 -3.48 -5.23 -11.78
C VAL A 20 -3.89 -4.86 -13.21
N LYS A 21 -3.89 -3.58 -13.57
CA LYS A 21 -4.20 -3.12 -14.94
C LYS A 21 -3.18 -3.60 -15.98
N LYS A 22 -1.92 -3.74 -15.58
CA LYS A 22 -0.84 -4.29 -16.43
C LYS A 22 -0.98 -5.80 -16.61
N LEU A 23 -1.42 -6.52 -15.57
CA LEU A 23 -1.60 -7.97 -15.61
C LEU A 23 -2.90 -8.35 -16.34
N ASP A 24 -3.98 -7.60 -16.09
CA ASP A 24 -5.27 -7.71 -16.75
C ASP A 24 -5.77 -6.31 -17.18
N PRO A 25 -5.58 -5.94 -18.46
CA PRO A 25 -6.05 -4.66 -19.00
C PRO A 25 -7.57 -4.51 -18.99
N ASN A 26 -8.33 -5.59 -18.80
CA ASN A 26 -9.79 -5.60 -18.71
C ASN A 26 -10.27 -5.74 -17.25
N ALA A 27 -9.38 -5.57 -16.27
CA ALA A 27 -9.74 -5.57 -14.86
C ALA A 27 -10.90 -4.59 -14.62
N SER A 28 -11.99 -5.11 -14.06
CA SER A 28 -13.15 -4.29 -13.72
C SER A 28 -12.84 -3.34 -12.58
N ILE A 29 -13.61 -2.26 -12.45
CA ILE A 29 -13.48 -1.24 -11.40
C ILE A 29 -13.49 -1.88 -9.99
N LEU A 30 -14.20 -3.01 -9.81
CA LEU A 30 -14.20 -3.76 -8.56
C LEU A 30 -12.86 -4.42 -8.25
N THR A 31 -12.19 -4.98 -9.27
CA THR A 31 -10.87 -5.60 -9.13
C THR A 31 -9.80 -4.54 -8.88
N GLU A 32 -9.85 -3.42 -9.60
CA GLU A 32 -8.99 -2.26 -9.34
C GLU A 32 -9.22 -1.71 -7.93
N GLY A 33 -10.47 -1.57 -7.50
CA GLY A 33 -10.81 -1.09 -6.16
C GLY A 33 -10.31 -2.03 -5.05
N ALA A 34 -10.47 -3.34 -5.21
CA ALA A 34 -9.93 -4.32 -4.27
C ALA A 34 -8.40 -4.27 -4.22
N ALA A 35 -7.74 -4.12 -5.37
CA ALA A 35 -6.29 -3.98 -5.46
C ALA A 35 -5.80 -2.68 -4.81
N ALA A 36 -6.51 -1.57 -4.99
CA ALA A 36 -6.20 -0.29 -4.36
C ALA A 36 -6.26 -0.38 -2.83
N ILE A 37 -7.34 -0.98 -2.30
CA ILE A 37 -7.53 -1.17 -0.86
C ILE A 37 -6.43 -2.10 -0.31
N ALA A 38 -6.16 -3.21 -0.99
CA ALA A 38 -5.11 -4.15 -0.59
C ALA A 38 -3.71 -3.53 -0.66
N GLY A 39 -3.43 -2.70 -1.67
CA GLY A 39 -2.18 -1.95 -1.79
C GLY A 39 -2.02 -0.88 -0.70
N PHE A 40 -3.11 -0.20 -0.34
CA PHE A 40 -3.15 0.80 0.73
C PHE A 40 -2.93 0.17 2.11
N GLU A 41 -3.71 -0.88 2.45
CA GLU A 41 -3.56 -1.61 3.71
C GLU A 41 -2.24 -2.38 3.77
N GLY A 42 -1.79 -2.98 2.67
CA GLY A 42 -0.53 -3.69 2.59
C GLY A 42 0.67 -2.77 2.84
N ALA A 43 0.73 -1.63 2.15
CA ALA A 43 1.75 -0.62 2.40
C ALA A 43 1.68 -0.09 3.85
N GLY A 44 0.47 0.14 4.36
CA GLY A 44 0.25 0.56 5.74
C GLY A 44 0.74 -0.46 6.78
N ALA A 45 0.45 -1.75 6.58
CA ALA A 45 0.87 -2.82 7.48
C ALA A 45 2.39 -3.01 7.49
N ILE A 46 3.04 -2.83 6.35
CA ILE A 46 4.51 -2.87 6.24
C ILE A 46 5.11 -1.67 6.97
N ALA A 47 4.60 -0.47 6.73
CA ALA A 47 5.04 0.75 7.42
C ALA A 47 4.87 0.61 8.94
N GLU A 48 3.70 0.16 9.41
CA GLU A 48 3.43 -0.01 10.85
C GLU A 48 4.32 -1.06 11.52
N HIS A 49 4.70 -2.13 10.79
CA HIS A 49 5.62 -3.14 11.29
C HIS A 49 7.08 -2.67 11.29
N PHE A 50 7.44 -1.75 10.39
CA PHE A 50 8.75 -1.11 10.35
C PHE A 50 8.87 -0.04 11.44
N GLU A 51 7.84 0.80 11.62
CA GLU A 51 7.74 1.79 12.70
C GLU A 51 7.89 1.10 14.07
N LYS A 52 7.21 -0.03 14.29
CA LYS A 52 7.36 -0.83 15.52
C LYS A 52 8.78 -1.38 15.75
N LYS A 53 9.56 -1.62 14.68
CA LYS A 53 10.96 -2.06 14.78
C LYS A 53 11.94 -0.90 14.95
N GLU A 54 11.62 0.29 14.44
CA GLU A 54 12.39 1.50 14.66
C GLU A 54 12.16 2.10 16.06
N ASP A 55 10.98 1.89 16.63
CA ASP A 55 10.64 2.24 18.03
C ASP A 55 11.13 1.22 19.07
N GLU A 56 11.70 0.08 18.66
CA GLU A 56 12.56 -0.72 19.53
C GLU A 56 13.95 -0.07 19.54
N PRO A 57 14.33 0.68 20.60
CA PRO A 57 15.70 1.12 20.71
C PRO A 57 16.58 -0.13 20.76
N GLN A 58 17.46 -0.28 19.77
CA GLN A 58 18.59 -1.19 19.84
C GLN A 58 19.28 -0.98 21.20
N GLN A 59 19.03 -1.91 22.13
CA GLN A 59 19.80 -2.07 23.37
C GLN A 59 21.04 -2.90 23.05
#